data_AF-A0A818ERL7-F1
#
_entry.id   AF-A0A818ERL7-F1
#
_cell.length_a   1.000
_cell.length_b   1.000
_cell.length_c   1.000
_cell.angle_alpha   90.00
_cell.angle_beta   90.00
_cell.angle_gamma   90.00
#
_symmetry.space_group_name_H-M   'P 1'
#
loop_
_entity.id
_entity.type
_entity.pdbx_description
1 polymer ?
#
loop_
_entity_poly.entity_id
_entity_poly.type
_entity_poly.pdbx_seq_one_letter_code
_entity_poly.pdbx_strand_id
1 'polypeptide(L)'
;MKYLYLFIYCIHQCYSAGIMDHVMYAINCGGEAHIDAHGKNKNLDFIIKQKWIFLFSFKGIRYRKDYLKSGITSDYGRNSFISRVPKEDMILYQTERYDLQSFSYEIYLVDDGDYV
;
A
#
# COMPACT_ATOMS: atom_id res chain seq x y z
N MET A 1 1.51 -1.41 -41.83
CA MET A 1 0.88 -0.22 -41.20
C MET A 1 -0.39 -0.52 -40.39
N LYS A 2 -1.23 -1.51 -40.75
CA LYS A 2 -2.43 -1.89 -39.96
C LYS A 2 -2.13 -2.41 -38.53
N TYR A 3 -1.05 -3.17 -38.35
CA TYR A 3 -0.68 -3.72 -37.03
C TYR A 3 -0.21 -2.66 -36.03
N LEU A 4 0.39 -1.56 -36.50
CA LEU A 4 0.82 -0.45 -35.64
C LEU A 4 -0.38 0.32 -35.07
N TYR A 5 -1.45 0.47 -35.85
CA TYR A 5 -2.68 1.15 -35.43
C TYR A 5 -3.47 0.32 -34.40
N LEU A 6 -3.51 -1.01 -34.58
CA LEU A 6 -4.13 -1.93 -33.62
C LEU A 6 -3.36 -1.95 -32.28
N PHE A 7 -2.03 -1.88 -32.34
CA PHE A 7 -1.16 -1.84 -31.16
C PHE A 7 -1.34 -0.54 -30.35
N ILE A 8 -1.40 0.61 -31.03
CA ILE A 8 -1.67 1.90 -30.40
C ILE A 8 -3.08 1.94 -29.80
N TYR A 9 -4.08 1.34 -30.47
CA TYR A 9 -5.46 1.27 -29.98
C TYR A 9 -5.58 0.38 -28.72
N CYS A 10 -4.87 -0.75 -28.66
CA CYS A 10 -4.81 -1.58 -27.44
C CYS A 10 -4.14 -0.83 -26.27
N ILE A 11 -3.07 -0.06 -26.52
CA ILE A 11 -2.42 0.75 -25.48
C ILE A 11 -3.37 1.86 -24.98
N HIS A 12 -4.16 2.47 -25.87
CA HIS A 12 -5.16 3.48 -25.51
C HIS A 12 -6.34 2.91 -24.70
N GLN A 13 -6.76 1.67 -25.00
CA GLN A 13 -7.78 0.97 -24.21
C GLN A 13 -7.27 0.55 -22.83
N CYS A 14 -6.00 0.15 -22.69
CA CYS A 14 -5.39 -0.07 -21.37
C CYS A 14 -5.32 1.21 -20.53
N TYR A 15 -5.18 2.39 -21.17
CA TYR A 15 -5.18 3.68 -20.47
C TYR A 15 -6.61 4.19 -20.13
N SER A 16 -7.62 3.77 -20.90
CA SER A 16 -9.04 4.15 -20.70
C SER A 16 -9.85 3.17 -19.85
N ALA A 17 -9.34 1.96 -19.60
CA ALA A 17 -9.82 1.14 -18.50
C ALA A 17 -9.38 1.84 -17.21
N GLY A 18 -10.24 2.70 -16.68
CA GLY A 18 -10.02 3.58 -15.53
C GLY A 18 -9.78 2.86 -14.20
N ILE A 19 -8.92 1.84 -14.18
CA ILE A 19 -8.28 1.28 -13.00
C ILE A 19 -7.18 2.27 -12.61
N MET A 20 -7.59 3.46 -12.19
CA MET A 20 -6.72 4.24 -11.31
C MET A 20 -6.67 3.47 -10.00
N ASP A 21 -5.62 2.68 -9.76
CA ASP A 21 -4.68 2.78 -8.63
C ASP A 21 -5.20 3.43 -7.32
N HIS A 22 -6.41 3.10 -6.92
CA HIS A 22 -7.04 3.56 -5.69
C HIS A 22 -6.76 2.53 -4.61
N VAL A 23 -5.75 2.81 -3.79
CA VAL A 23 -5.66 2.17 -2.47
C VAL A 23 -6.95 2.53 -1.72
N MET A 24 -7.85 1.56 -1.60
CA MET A 24 -9.10 1.74 -0.85
C MET A 24 -8.82 1.82 0.64
N TYR A 25 -7.85 1.03 1.13
CA TYR A 25 -7.58 0.92 2.55
C TYR A 25 -6.14 0.46 2.86
N ALA A 26 -5.48 1.13 3.80
CA ALA A 26 -4.19 0.73 4.35
C ALA A 26 -4.12 1.14 5.83
N ILE A 27 -3.67 0.24 6.70
CA ILE A 27 -3.44 0.52 8.13
C ILE A 27 -1.97 0.31 8.45
N ASN A 28 -1.38 1.21 9.24
CA ASN A 28 -0.11 0.96 9.89
C ASN A 28 -0.33 0.21 11.21
N CYS A 29 -0.26 -1.12 11.20
CA CYS A 29 -0.57 -1.96 12.37
C CYS A 29 0.28 -1.56 13.59
N GLY A 30 -0.37 -1.26 14.70
CA GLY A 30 0.26 -0.79 15.94
C GLY A 30 0.92 0.59 15.86
N GLY A 31 0.75 1.31 14.76
CA GLY A 31 1.42 2.58 14.50
C GLY A 31 0.48 3.75 14.17
N GLU A 32 1.09 4.91 14.03
CA GLU A 32 0.41 6.15 13.65
C GLU A 32 0.16 6.22 12.13
N ALA A 33 -0.70 7.15 11.72
CA ALA A 33 -0.95 7.43 10.31
C ALA A 33 0.33 7.86 9.58
N HIS A 34 0.50 7.44 8.33
CA HIS A 34 1.68 7.71 7.53
C HIS A 34 1.36 7.84 6.04
N ILE A 35 2.10 8.67 5.32
CA ILE A 35 2.05 8.75 3.86
C ILE A 35 3.41 8.32 3.35
N ASP A 36 3.42 7.29 2.52
CA ASP A 36 4.67 6.72 2.03
C ASP A 36 5.48 7.70 1.16
N ALA A 37 6.75 7.37 0.96
CA ALA A 37 7.67 8.19 0.18
C ALA A 37 7.29 8.24 -1.32
N HIS A 38 6.59 7.23 -1.84
CA HIS A 38 6.10 7.23 -3.23
C HIS A 38 5.07 8.34 -3.46
N GLY A 39 4.25 8.69 -2.47
CA GLY A 39 3.33 9.82 -2.56
C GLY A 39 3.98 11.19 -2.46
N LYS A 40 5.26 11.25 -2.02
CA LYS A 40 6.00 12.49 -1.81
C LYS A 40 6.97 12.81 -2.96
N ASN A 41 7.50 11.80 -3.66
CA ASN A 41 8.43 11.97 -4.78
C ASN A 41 7.77 11.63 -6.12
N LYS A 42 7.61 12.64 -6.98
CA LYS A 42 6.99 12.52 -8.32
C LYS A 42 7.84 11.76 -9.37
N ASN A 43 9.07 11.39 -9.05
CA ASN A 43 9.92 10.60 -9.93
C ASN A 43 9.80 9.13 -9.52
N LEU A 44 8.94 8.43 -10.25
CA LEU A 44 8.75 6.98 -10.16
C LEU A 44 10.08 6.26 -10.35
N ASP A 45 10.51 5.53 -9.34
CA ASP A 45 11.25 4.29 -9.55
C ASP A 45 10.49 3.17 -8.84
N PHE A 46 10.15 2.15 -9.62
CA PHE A 46 9.41 0.96 -9.24
C PHE A 46 10.22 0.14 -8.22
N ILE A 47 10.05 0.41 -6.94
CA ILE A 47 10.57 -0.46 -5.88
C ILE A 47 9.48 -1.46 -5.50
N ILE A 48 9.66 -2.69 -5.98
CA ILE A 48 8.88 -3.87 -5.61
C ILE A 48 9.01 -4.10 -4.10
N LYS A 49 7.95 -3.86 -3.33
CA LYS A 49 7.88 -4.24 -1.91
C LYS A 49 7.14 -5.57 -1.77
N GLN A 50 7.89 -6.67 -1.67
CA GLN A 50 7.33 -7.98 -1.31
C GLN A 50 6.94 -7.99 0.18
N LYS A 51 5.64 -8.20 0.47
CA LYS A 51 5.02 -9.24 1.33
C LYS A 51 3.66 -8.72 1.86
N TRP A 52 2.57 -9.37 1.41
CA TRP A 52 1.15 -9.25 1.80
C TRP A 52 0.60 -7.82 1.99
N ILE A 53 0.33 -7.17 0.85
CA ILE A 53 -0.66 -6.11 0.54
C ILE A 53 -0.04 -5.34 -0.63
N PHE A 54 -0.35 -5.77 -1.85
CA PHE A 54 0.11 -5.10 -3.06
C PHE A 54 -0.93 -4.05 -3.45
N LEU A 55 -0.77 -2.83 -2.95
CA LEU A 55 -1.55 -1.69 -3.41
C LEU A 55 -0.62 -0.80 -4.22
N PHE A 56 -0.66 -0.92 -5.55
CA PHE A 56 0.03 0.00 -6.42
C PHE A 56 -0.75 1.31 -6.45
N SER A 57 -0.09 2.43 -6.12
CA SER A 57 -0.68 3.75 -6.30
C SER A 57 0.36 4.76 -6.76
N PHE A 58 0.13 5.34 -7.94
CA PHE A 58 0.93 6.44 -8.50
C PHE A 58 0.95 7.71 -7.64
N LYS A 59 0.06 7.84 -6.63
CA LYS A 59 -0.01 8.99 -5.70
C LYS A 59 0.50 8.67 -4.30
N GLY A 60 1.11 7.49 -4.12
CA GLY A 60 1.50 6.94 -2.83
C GLY A 60 0.34 6.47 -1.98
N ILE A 61 0.65 5.65 -0.99
CA ILE A 61 -0.31 5.04 -0.10
C ILE A 61 -0.44 5.87 1.18
N ARG A 62 -1.70 6.16 1.55
CA ARG A 62 -2.02 6.79 2.85
C ARG A 62 -2.43 5.72 3.85
N TYR A 63 -1.51 5.40 4.75
CA TYR A 63 -1.76 4.50 5.87
C TYR A 63 -2.50 5.24 6.97
N ARG A 64 -3.62 4.66 7.40
CA ARG A 64 -4.40 5.14 8.54
C ARG A 64 -3.72 4.69 9.84
N LYS A 65 -3.91 5.48 10.88
CA LYS A 65 -3.62 5.09 12.25
C LYS A 65 -4.40 3.83 12.59
N ASP A 66 -3.77 2.92 13.30
CA ASP A 66 -4.43 1.75 13.84
C ASP A 66 -5.22 2.12 15.11
N TYR A 67 -6.54 1.97 15.03
CA TYR A 67 -7.47 2.22 16.14
C TYR A 67 -7.91 0.94 16.85
N LEU A 68 -7.51 -0.24 16.37
CA LEU A 68 -7.95 -1.52 16.94
C LEU A 68 -7.51 -1.64 18.40
N LYS A 69 -8.40 -2.14 19.25
CA LYS A 69 -8.15 -2.34 20.68
C LYS A 69 -7.74 -3.76 21.05
N SER A 70 -8.11 -4.72 20.22
CA SER A 70 -7.69 -6.13 20.32
C SER A 70 -6.22 -6.30 19.91
N GLY A 71 -5.54 -7.30 20.46
CA GLY A 71 -4.10 -7.46 20.28
C GLY A 71 -3.25 -6.40 20.99
N ILE A 72 -1.94 -6.61 20.94
CA ILE A 72 -0.92 -5.79 21.57
C ILE A 72 -0.18 -5.02 20.48
N THR A 73 -0.10 -3.70 20.64
CA THR A 73 0.73 -2.84 19.79
C THR A 73 2.18 -2.91 20.23
N SER A 74 3.10 -3.04 19.27
CA SER A 74 4.54 -3.11 19.53
C SER A 74 5.31 -2.24 18.55
N ASP A 75 6.40 -1.66 19.05
CA ASP A 75 7.41 -0.94 18.27
C ASP A 75 8.77 -1.63 18.33
N TYR A 76 8.79 -2.93 18.69
CA TYR A 76 10.01 -3.72 18.85
C TYR A 76 10.91 -3.67 17.60
N GLY A 77 10.30 -3.57 16.42
CA GLY A 77 11.00 -3.43 15.15
C GLY A 77 11.78 -2.13 14.96
N ARG A 78 11.57 -1.08 15.78
CA ARG A 78 12.24 0.24 15.61
C ARG A 78 13.76 0.19 15.65
N ASN A 79 14.33 -0.79 16.34
CA ASN A 79 15.78 -0.98 16.39
C ASN A 79 16.34 -1.67 15.13
N SER A 80 15.49 -2.23 14.28
CA SER A 80 15.90 -2.90 13.05
C SER A 80 15.98 -1.91 11.90
N PHE A 81 17.17 -1.80 11.30
CA PHE A 81 17.36 -1.05 10.05
C PHE A 81 16.96 -1.92 8.85
N ILE A 82 16.05 -1.41 8.01
CA ILE A 82 15.51 -2.15 6.87
C ILE A 82 16.03 -1.53 5.58
N SER A 83 17.19 -2.00 5.11
CA SER A 83 17.93 -1.36 4.00
C SER A 83 17.17 -1.20 2.67
N ARG A 84 16.10 -1.98 2.47
CA ARG A 84 15.29 -1.96 1.23
C ARG A 84 14.13 -0.96 1.28
N VAL A 85 13.93 -0.29 2.41
CA VAL A 85 12.83 0.66 2.64
C VAL A 85 13.43 2.07 2.78
N PRO A 86 12.86 3.09 2.12
CA PRO A 86 13.25 4.48 2.39
C PRO A 86 13.19 4.79 3.88
N LYS A 87 14.13 5.59 4.39
CA LYS A 87 14.24 5.85 5.84
C LYS A 87 12.93 6.39 6.42
N GLU A 88 12.22 7.19 5.64
CA GLU A 88 10.95 7.80 6.01
C GLU A 88 9.82 6.77 6.15
N ASP A 89 9.90 5.66 5.41
CA ASP A 89 8.88 4.61 5.37
C ASP A 89 9.18 3.44 6.31
N MET A 90 10.37 3.40 6.91
CA MET A 90 10.76 2.30 7.81
C MET A 90 9.75 2.11 8.94
N ILE A 91 9.14 3.20 9.43
CA ILE A 91 8.16 3.15 10.51
C ILE A 91 6.99 2.20 10.21
N LEU A 92 6.56 2.07 8.94
CA LEU A 92 5.50 1.16 8.50
C LEU A 92 5.83 -0.33 8.72
N TYR A 93 7.11 -0.65 8.87
CA TYR A 93 7.63 -2.01 9.03
C TYR A 93 8.26 -2.23 10.42
N GLN A 94 8.27 -1.18 11.25
CA GLN A 94 8.87 -1.20 12.58
C GLN A 94 7.82 -1.18 13.69
N THR A 95 6.56 -0.88 13.34
CA THR A 95 5.40 -1.05 14.21
C THR A 95 4.59 -2.26 13.79
N GLU A 96 4.02 -2.94 14.78
CA GLU A 96 3.22 -4.14 14.57
C GLU A 96 2.08 -4.22 15.58
N ARG A 97 1.07 -5.03 15.23
CA ARG A 97 0.07 -5.52 16.17
C ARG A 97 0.09 -7.04 16.15
N TYR A 98 0.27 -7.64 17.32
CA TYR A 98 0.27 -9.08 17.48
C TYR A 98 -0.71 -9.50 18.56
N ASP A 99 -1.16 -10.75 18.48
CA ASP A 99 -1.93 -11.41 19.53
C ASP A 99 -1.56 -12.89 19.50
N LEU A 100 -1.73 -13.60 20.60
CA LEU A 100 -1.60 -15.06 20.64
C LEU A 100 -2.87 -15.76 20.15
N GLN A 101 -3.99 -15.02 20.07
CA GLN A 101 -5.25 -15.45 19.47
C GLN A 101 -5.48 -14.74 18.12
N SER A 102 -6.64 -14.99 17.52
CA SER A 102 -7.04 -14.30 16.29
C SER A 102 -7.72 -12.96 16.60
N PHE A 103 -7.42 -11.96 15.79
CA PHE A 103 -8.17 -10.71 15.71
C PHE A 103 -8.42 -10.35 14.24
N SER A 104 -9.35 -9.44 14.00
CA SER A 104 -9.73 -9.00 12.66
C SER A 104 -9.82 -7.48 12.59
N TYR A 105 -9.68 -6.96 11.38
CA TYR A 105 -10.06 -5.60 11.03
C TYR A 105 -11.39 -5.64 10.28
N GLU A 106 -12.32 -4.77 10.67
CA GLU A 106 -13.53 -4.53 9.89
C GLU A 106 -13.26 -3.39 8.90
N ILE A 107 -13.40 -3.70 7.61
CA ILE A 107 -13.16 -2.76 6.53
C ILE A 107 -14.47 -2.60 5.77
N TYR A 108 -15.03 -1.38 5.80
CA TYR A 108 -16.19 -1.04 5.01
C TYR A 108 -15.74 -0.63 3.61
N LEU A 109 -16.12 -1.44 2.62
CA LEU A 109 -15.86 -1.18 1.21
C LEU A 109 -16.95 -0.26 0.67
N VAL A 110 -16.56 0.74 -0.11
CA VAL A 110 -17.50 1.73 -0.67
C VAL A 110 -18.17 1.18 -1.93
N ASP A 111 -17.43 0.39 -2.71
CA ASP A 111 -17.88 -0.21 -3.97
C ASP A 111 -17.38 -1.65 -4.09
N ASP A 112 -17.99 -2.44 -4.98
CA ASP A 112 -17.46 -3.75 -5.35
C ASP A 112 -16.24 -3.61 -6.28
N GLY A 113 -15.32 -4.57 -6.25
CA GLY A 113 -14.11 -4.53 -7.08
C GLY A 113 -13.14 -5.67 -6.81
N ASP A 114 -12.03 -5.66 -7.54
CA ASP A 114 -10.94 -6.61 -7.36
C ASP A 114 -10.04 -6.13 -6.20
N TYR A 115 -10.04 -6.89 -5.11
CA TYR A 115 -9.23 -6.66 -3.93
C TYR A 115 -8.12 -7.71 -3.85
N VAL A 116 -6.88 -7.29 -3.57
CA VAL A 116 -5.67 -8.13 -3.57
C VAL A 116 -4.89 -8.02 -2.27
#